data_AF-A0AA94RFH0-F1
#
_entry.id   AF-A0AA94RFH0-F1
#
_cell.length_a   1.000
_cell.length_b   1.000
_cell.length_c   1.000
_cell.angle_alpha   90.00
_cell.angle_beta   90.00
_cell.angle_gamma   90.00
#
_symmetry.space_group_name_H-M   'P 1'
#
loop_
_entity.id
_entity.type
_entity.pdbx_description
1 polymer ?
#
loop_
_entity_poly.entity_id
_entity_poly.type
_entity_poly.pdbx_seq_one_letter_code
_entity_poly.pdbx_strand_id
1 'polypeptide(L)'
;MLTAVALAVGSAACSNDSGAKHSGGASAARSVTCDEYAQKEYAPARIGGESQSTDISELLDSHKLPQFDLKLNSKVKSAVEKFCGKPSPKGGQPAKRNNSRPINDAVDWDQLS
;
A
#
# COMPACT_ATOMS: atom_id res chain seq x y z
N MET A 1 48.94 34.87 -12.57
CA MET A 1 48.39 34.28 -13.80
C MET A 1 47.37 33.22 -13.41
N LEU A 2 46.21 33.26 -14.08
CA LEU A 2 45.03 32.37 -14.07
C LEU A 2 44.10 32.36 -12.84
N THR A 3 43.02 33.12 -13.03
CA THR A 3 41.65 32.99 -12.49
C THR A 3 40.94 31.75 -13.05
N ALA A 4 40.10 31.07 -12.24
CA ALA A 4 38.79 30.57 -12.70
C ALA A 4 37.90 30.15 -11.51
N VAL A 5 36.76 30.82 -11.36
CA VAL A 5 35.59 30.42 -10.58
C VAL A 5 34.62 29.73 -11.55
N ALA A 6 34.00 28.62 -11.14
CA ALA A 6 32.71 28.19 -11.71
C ALA A 6 31.94 27.31 -10.71
N LEU A 7 30.71 27.76 -10.39
CA LEU A 7 29.67 26.99 -9.73
C LEU A 7 29.12 25.94 -10.70
N ALA A 8 28.76 24.76 -10.19
CA ALA A 8 27.77 23.90 -10.83
C ALA A 8 26.79 23.39 -9.76
N VAL A 9 25.63 24.04 -9.77
CA VAL A 9 24.40 23.60 -9.13
C VAL A 9 23.83 22.44 -9.95
N GLY A 10 23.37 21.40 -9.27
CA GLY A 10 22.31 20.52 -9.77
C GLY A 10 22.76 19.24 -10.48
N SER A 11 22.32 18.12 -9.93
CA SER A 11 21.52 17.15 -10.67
C SER A 11 20.67 16.37 -9.67
N ALA A 12 19.41 16.75 -9.58
CA ALA A 12 18.36 15.87 -9.12
C ALA A 12 18.37 14.64 -10.03
N ALA A 13 18.80 13.50 -9.52
CA ALA A 13 18.51 12.23 -10.14
C ALA A 13 17.13 11.80 -9.64
N CYS A 14 16.09 12.31 -10.29
CA CYS A 14 14.82 11.62 -10.37
C CYS A 14 15.07 10.35 -11.19
N SER A 15 15.44 9.25 -10.52
CA SER A 15 15.43 7.93 -11.14
C SER A 15 13.98 7.48 -11.24
N ASN A 16 13.39 7.78 -12.39
CA ASN A 16 12.17 7.18 -12.88
C ASN A 16 12.49 5.71 -13.23
N ASP A 17 12.57 4.85 -12.22
CA ASP A 17 12.61 3.39 -12.42
C ASP A 17 11.15 2.90 -12.49
N SER A 18 10.63 2.85 -13.72
CA SER A 18 9.50 1.99 -14.06
C SER A 18 9.98 0.55 -13.98
N GLY A 19 10.14 0.05 -12.76
CA GLY A 19 10.63 -1.29 -12.47
C GLY A 19 9.65 -2.01 -11.56
N ALA A 20 8.84 -2.87 -12.16
CA ALA A 20 8.23 -3.98 -11.45
C ALA A 20 9.34 -4.84 -10.83
N LYS A 21 9.72 -4.54 -9.58
CA LYS A 21 10.60 -5.38 -8.77
C LYS A 21 9.83 -5.82 -7.54
N HIS A 22 9.05 -6.87 -7.73
CA HIS A 22 8.59 -7.72 -6.64
C HIS A 22 9.79 -8.55 -6.16
N SER A 23 10.76 -7.87 -5.51
CA SER A 23 11.87 -8.52 -4.82
C SER A 23 11.33 -9.14 -3.54
N GLY A 24 11.43 -10.46 -3.45
CA GLY A 24 11.10 -11.24 -2.27
C GLY A 24 12.01 -10.95 -1.07
N GLY A 25 11.58 -11.40 0.11
CA GLY A 25 12.37 -11.36 1.34
C GLY A 25 11.56 -10.95 2.56
N ALA A 26 11.09 -11.96 3.30
CA ALA A 26 10.71 -11.99 4.71
C ALA A 26 10.65 -10.69 5.54
N SER A 27 9.51 -10.52 6.22
CA SER A 27 9.42 -10.07 7.62
C SER A 27 9.85 -8.65 7.99
N ALA A 28 9.48 -7.67 7.17
CA ALA A 28 8.88 -6.45 7.71
C ALA A 28 7.41 -6.51 7.32
N ALA A 29 6.47 -6.15 8.18
CA ALA A 29 5.10 -5.90 7.77
C ALA A 29 5.14 -4.81 6.70
N ARG A 30 5.27 -5.22 5.42
CA ARG A 30 5.29 -4.31 4.28
C ARG A 30 3.98 -3.57 4.40
N SER A 31 4.07 -2.31 4.80
CA SER A 31 2.89 -1.52 5.07
C SER A 31 2.33 -1.17 3.70
N VAL A 32 1.53 -2.10 3.15
CA VAL A 32 0.91 -2.00 1.84
C VAL A 32 0.37 -0.59 1.71
N THR A 33 0.80 0.11 0.67
CA THR A 33 0.37 1.48 0.44
C THR A 33 -1.02 1.51 -0.19
N CYS A 34 -1.70 2.65 -0.13
CA CYS A 34 -2.97 2.81 -0.80
C CYS A 34 -2.88 2.52 -2.31
N ASP A 35 -1.79 2.95 -2.97
CA ASP A 35 -1.57 2.66 -4.39
C ASP A 35 -1.42 1.15 -4.64
N GLU A 36 -0.59 0.45 -3.86
CA GLU A 36 -0.44 -1.01 -3.98
C GLU A 36 -1.75 -1.75 -3.73
N TYR A 37 -2.51 -1.33 -2.70
CA TYR A 37 -3.82 -1.87 -2.39
C TYR A 37 -4.82 -1.65 -3.54
N ALA A 38 -4.81 -0.46 -4.16
CA ALA A 38 -5.71 -0.11 -5.27
C ALA A 38 -5.36 -0.82 -6.60
N GLN A 39 -4.11 -1.22 -6.77
CA GLN A 39 -3.66 -1.99 -7.93
C GLN A 39 -4.18 -3.43 -7.91
N LYS A 40 -4.45 -4.01 -6.74
CA LYS A 40 -4.95 -5.38 -6.60
C LYS A 40 -6.41 -5.48 -7.04
N GLU A 41 -6.75 -6.57 -7.73
CA GLU A 41 -8.12 -6.83 -8.16
C GLU A 41 -9.06 -7.07 -6.97
N TYR A 42 -10.28 -6.54 -7.06
CA TYR A 42 -11.35 -6.84 -6.13
C TYR A 42 -11.98 -8.18 -6.53
N ALA A 43 -11.25 -9.27 -6.34
CA ALA A 43 -11.72 -10.62 -6.67
C ALA A 43 -11.73 -11.52 -5.42
N PRO A 44 -12.73 -12.41 -5.26
CA PRO A 44 -12.61 -13.55 -4.38
C PRO A 44 -11.57 -14.50 -4.99
N ALA A 45 -10.31 -14.37 -4.56
CA ALA A 45 -9.15 -15.22 -4.86
C ALA A 45 -9.40 -16.33 -5.91
N ARG A 46 -9.25 -16.02 -7.20
CA ARG A 46 -9.21 -17.05 -8.25
C ARG A 46 -7.76 -17.29 -8.62
N ILE A 47 -7.23 -18.40 -8.10
CA ILE A 47 -5.99 -19.11 -8.45
C ILE A 47 -4.86 -18.23 -9.01
N GLY A 48 -3.95 -17.82 -8.13
CA GLY A 48 -2.59 -17.39 -8.50
C GLY A 48 -2.20 -15.93 -8.21
N GLY A 49 -3.08 -15.09 -7.64
CA GLY A 49 -2.79 -13.68 -7.33
C GLY A 49 -3.21 -13.25 -5.92
N GLU A 50 -2.50 -12.26 -5.35
CA GLU A 50 -2.84 -11.63 -4.07
C GLU A 50 -4.15 -10.83 -4.19
N SER A 51 -5.06 -11.03 -3.24
CA SER A 51 -6.36 -10.33 -3.21
C SER A 51 -6.35 -9.21 -2.18
N GLN A 52 -7.15 -8.16 -2.39
CA GLN A 52 -7.32 -7.12 -1.36
C GLN A 52 -7.78 -7.69 -0.01
N SER A 53 -8.55 -8.78 -0.01
CA SER A 53 -8.95 -9.46 1.24
C SER A 53 -7.77 -10.09 1.96
N THR A 54 -6.74 -10.54 1.24
CA THR A 54 -5.50 -11.07 1.82
C THR A 54 -4.79 -9.98 2.61
N ASP A 55 -4.63 -8.79 2.02
CA ASP A 55 -3.94 -7.67 2.67
C ASP A 55 -4.66 -7.22 3.94
N ILE A 56 -6.00 -7.19 3.93
CA ILE A 56 -6.79 -6.87 5.12
C ILE A 56 -6.62 -7.95 6.21
N SER A 57 -6.60 -9.23 5.84
CA SER A 57 -6.36 -10.32 6.79
C SER A 57 -4.96 -10.26 7.39
N GLU A 58 -3.92 -9.99 6.57
CA GLU A 58 -2.55 -9.82 7.03
C GLU A 58 -2.40 -8.59 7.94
N LEU A 59 -3.13 -7.50 7.63
CA LEU A 59 -3.17 -6.32 8.47
C LEU A 59 -3.77 -6.66 9.85
N LEU A 60 -4.89 -7.39 9.89
CA LEU A 60 -5.50 -7.84 11.15
C LEU A 60 -4.56 -8.76 11.96
N ASP A 61 -3.91 -9.71 11.30
CA ASP A 61 -2.97 -10.64 11.94
C ASP A 61 -1.79 -9.89 12.56
N SER A 62 -1.27 -8.86 11.88
CA SER A 62 -0.18 -8.02 12.39
C SER A 62 -0.52 -7.27 13.69
N HIS A 63 -1.82 -6.98 13.91
CA HIS A 63 -2.36 -6.36 15.12
C HIS A 63 -2.90 -7.38 16.13
N LYS A 64 -2.67 -8.68 15.91
CA LYS A 64 -3.15 -9.79 16.75
C LYS A 64 -4.68 -9.83 16.86
N LEU A 65 -5.37 -9.36 15.83
CA LEU A 65 -6.83 -9.34 15.75
C LEU A 65 -7.37 -10.55 14.97
N PRO A 66 -8.61 -11.00 15.25
CA PRO A 66 -9.18 -12.18 14.62
C PRO A 66 -9.47 -11.95 13.12
N GLN A 67 -8.63 -12.51 12.26
CA GLN A 67 -8.77 -12.47 10.78
C GLN A 67 -10.06 -13.10 10.25
N PHE A 68 -10.72 -13.98 11.01
CA PHE A 68 -11.96 -14.65 10.60
C PHE A 68 -13.22 -13.86 11.01
N ASP A 69 -13.08 -12.78 11.79
CA ASP A 69 -14.19 -11.92 12.12
C ASP A 69 -14.58 -11.08 10.90
N LEU A 70 -15.66 -11.49 10.23
CA LEU A 70 -16.20 -10.82 9.05
C LEU A 70 -16.61 -9.37 9.34
N LYS A 71 -17.06 -9.06 10.56
CA LYS A 71 -17.43 -7.69 10.93
C LYS A 71 -16.18 -6.83 11.05
N LEU A 72 -15.12 -7.37 11.65
CA LEU A 72 -13.85 -6.66 11.80
C LEU A 72 -13.17 -6.44 10.45
N ASN A 73 -13.12 -7.47 9.60
CA ASN A 73 -12.65 -7.36 8.21
C ASN A 73 -13.40 -6.26 7.45
N SER A 74 -14.73 -6.27 7.52
CA SER A 74 -15.56 -5.27 6.82
C SER A 74 -15.32 -3.85 7.35
N LYS A 75 -15.12 -3.67 8.67
CA LYS A 75 -14.77 -2.38 9.28
C LYS A 75 -13.41 -1.87 8.80
N VAL A 76 -12.37 -2.69 8.91
CA VAL A 76 -11.00 -2.34 8.49
C VAL A 76 -10.97 -2.04 6.99
N LYS A 77 -11.57 -2.89 6.17
CA LYS A 77 -11.72 -2.65 4.74
C LYS A 77 -12.43 -1.33 4.44
N SER A 78 -13.55 -1.05 5.11
CA SER A 78 -14.28 0.21 4.92
C SER A 78 -13.45 1.44 5.32
N ALA A 79 -12.63 1.32 6.38
CA ALA A 79 -11.72 2.38 6.79
C ALA A 79 -10.61 2.61 5.75
N VAL A 80 -9.99 1.53 5.27
CA VAL A 80 -9.01 1.57 4.17
C VAL A 80 -9.61 2.17 2.90
N GLU A 81 -10.81 1.76 2.50
CA GLU A 81 -11.50 2.33 1.32
C GLU A 81 -11.86 3.82 1.50
N LYS A 82 -12.17 4.27 2.72
CA LYS A 82 -12.39 5.71 3.00
C LYS A 82 -11.09 6.51 2.93
N PHE A 83 -10.00 5.91 3.41
CA PHE A 83 -8.67 6.51 3.44
C PHE A 83 -8.05 6.56 2.05
N CYS A 84 -7.94 5.43 1.36
CA CYS A 84 -7.32 5.29 0.03
C CYS A 84 -8.26 5.68 -1.12
N GLY A 85 -9.57 5.73 -0.85
CA GLY A 85 -10.61 5.77 -1.86
C GLY A 85 -10.97 4.37 -2.36
N LYS A 86 -12.24 4.19 -2.76
CA LYS A 86 -12.73 2.89 -3.23
C LYS A 86 -11.98 2.44 -4.49
N PRO A 87 -11.29 1.27 -4.45
CA PRO A 87 -10.52 0.78 -5.58
C PRO A 87 -11.41 0.36 -6.75
N SER A 88 -10.82 0.30 -7.94
CA SER A 88 -11.50 -0.23 -9.13
C SER A 88 -11.76 -1.73 -8.95
N PRO A 89 -12.92 -2.27 -9.40
CA PRO A 89 -13.19 -3.70 -9.32
C PRO A 89 -12.10 -4.56 -9.98
N LYS A 90 -11.48 -4.05 -11.05
CA LYS A 90 -10.42 -4.73 -11.82
C LYS A 90 -9.00 -4.47 -11.29
N GLY A 91 -8.85 -3.70 -10.21
CA GLY A 91 -7.54 -3.17 -9.82
C GLY A 91 -6.92 -2.31 -10.93
N GLY A 92 -5.59 -2.29 -10.99
CA GLY A 92 -4.80 -1.71 -12.09
C GLY A 92 -4.77 -0.17 -12.16
N GLN A 93 -5.31 0.51 -11.14
CA GLN A 93 -5.35 1.97 -11.07
C GLN A 93 -4.77 2.45 -9.74
N PRO A 94 -4.10 3.62 -9.71
CA PRO A 94 -3.60 4.19 -8.47
C PRO A 94 -4.76 4.54 -7.53
N ALA A 95 -4.42 4.72 -6.25
CA ALA A 95 -5.40 5.11 -5.25
C ALA A 95 -5.98 6.50 -5.57
N LYS A 96 -7.25 6.69 -5.22
CA LYS A 96 -7.90 8.00 -5.42
C LYS A 96 -7.45 9.02 -4.39
N ARG A 97 -6.95 8.57 -3.23
CA ARG A 97 -6.57 9.38 -2.08
C ARG A 97 -5.41 8.71 -1.36
N ASN A 98 -4.57 9.51 -0.69
CA ASN A 98 -3.47 9.05 0.16
C ASN A 98 -2.38 8.19 -0.51
N ASN A 99 -2.50 7.78 -1.78
CA ASN A 99 -1.44 7.27 -2.66
C ASN A 99 -0.39 6.34 -1.98
N SER A 100 0.83 6.82 -1.79
CA SER A 100 1.91 6.02 -1.22
C SER A 100 1.85 5.91 0.31
N ARG A 101 0.77 6.35 0.95
CA ARG A 101 0.57 6.19 2.39
C ARG A 101 0.18 4.75 2.73
N PRO A 102 0.70 4.21 3.83
CA PRO A 102 0.32 2.90 4.33
C PRO A 102 -1.18 2.77 4.60
N ILE A 103 -1.79 1.65 4.21
CA ILE A 103 -3.17 1.31 4.59
C ILE A 103 -3.32 1.09 6.10
N ASN A 104 -2.20 0.80 6.79
CA ASN A 104 -2.14 0.67 8.24
C ASN A 104 -2.58 1.97 8.96
N ASP A 105 -2.39 3.13 8.33
CA ASP A 105 -2.75 4.43 8.91
C ASP A 105 -4.25 4.73 8.78
N ALA A 106 -5.00 3.91 8.05
CA ALA A 106 -6.42 4.11 7.81
C ALA A 106 -7.30 3.78 9.03
N VAL A 107 -6.75 3.02 9.98
CA VAL A 107 -7.47 2.43 11.09
C VAL A 107 -6.87 2.90 12.40
N ASP A 108 -7.72 3.30 13.32
CA ASP A 108 -7.34 3.51 14.71
C ASP A 108 -7.39 2.16 15.43
N TRP A 109 -6.24 1.50 15.54
CA TRP A 109 -6.11 0.14 16.06
C TRP A 109 -6.39 0.04 17.56
N ASP A 110 -6.06 1.10 18.32
CA ASP A 110 -6.31 1.17 19.76
C ASP A 110 -7.82 1.13 20.08
N GLN A 111 -8.68 1.58 19.15
CA GLN A 111 -10.13 1.49 19.30
C GLN A 111 -10.72 0.13 18.89
N LEU A 112 -9.91 -0.75 18.30
CA LEU A 112 -10.33 -2.07 17.83
C LEU A 112 -9.78 -3.24 18.65
N SER A 113 -8.78 -3.00 19.50
CA SER A 113 -8.14 -3.98 20.40
C SER A 113 -8.86 -4.17 21.72
#